data_AF-A0A842SY43-F1
#
_entry.id   AF-A0A842SY43-F1
#
_cell.length_a   1.000
_cell.length_b   1.000
_cell.length_c   1.000
_cell.angle_alpha   90.00
_cell.angle_beta   90.00
_cell.angle_gamma   90.00
#
_symmetry.space_group_name_H-M   'P 1'
#
loop_
_entity.id
_entity.type
_entity.pdbx_description
1 polymer ?
#
loop_
_entity_poly.entity_id
_entity_poly.type
_entity_poly.pdbx_seq_one_letter_code
_entity_poly.pdbx_strand_id
1 'polypeptide(L)' 'MAIQTCQRCGAQTAKLYECDYCQKKVCENCLKSSKRKKVGKRYICKSCWSDLEKRKAYKSEN' A
#
# COMPACT_ATOMS: atom_id res chain seq x y z
N MET A 1 7.89 20.20 -9.84
CA MET A 1 7.09 19.55 -8.77
C MET A 1 6.64 18.19 -9.28
N ALA A 2 7.23 17.09 -8.80
CA ALA A 2 6.92 15.75 -9.31
C ALA A 2 5.64 15.24 -8.64
N ILE A 3 4.49 15.55 -9.25
CA ILE A 3 3.20 15.00 -8.86
C ILE A 3 3.24 13.53 -9.24
N GLN A 4 3.26 12.63 -8.26
CA GLN A 4 3.31 11.20 -8.56
C GLN A 4 1.89 10.67 -8.76
N THR A 5 1.73 9.82 -9.77
CA THR A 5 0.43 9.23 -10.12
C THR A 5 0.20 7.95 -9.34
N CYS A 6 -0.96 7.83 -8.70
CA CYS A 6 -1.41 6.60 -8.08
C CYS A 6 -1.62 5.54 -9.17
N GLN A 7 -0.84 4.46 -9.14
CA GLN A 7 -0.93 3.35 -10.11
C GLN A 7 -2.19 2.48 -9.96
N ARG A 8 -3.14 2.89 -9.11
CA ARG A 8 -4.39 2.16 -8.85
C ARG A 8 -5.64 2.92 -9.22
N CYS A 9 -5.66 4.26 -9.09
CA CYS A 9 -6.82 5.08 -9.43
C CYS A 9 -6.50 6.22 -10.40
N GLY A 10 -5.25 6.38 -10.84
CA GLY A 10 -4.84 7.48 -11.72
C GLY A 10 -4.81 8.85 -11.05
N ALA A 11 -5.21 8.96 -9.77
CA ALA A 11 -5.16 10.23 -9.04
C ALA A 11 -3.70 10.69 -8.86
N GLN A 12 -3.45 11.95 -9.17
CA GLN A 12 -2.15 12.59 -8.96
C GLN A 12 -2.12 13.20 -7.55
N THR A 13 -1.16 12.78 -6.73
CA THR A 13 -1.02 13.32 -5.36
C THR A 13 0.44 13.54 -5.03
N ALA A 14 0.71 14.53 -4.19
CA ALA A 14 2.04 14.79 -3.68
C ALA A 14 2.50 13.71 -2.67
N LYS A 15 1.56 12.96 -2.08
CA LYS A 15 1.83 11.96 -1.05
C LYS A 15 1.33 10.58 -1.45
N LEU A 16 2.22 9.79 -2.04
CA LEU A 16 1.99 8.37 -2.32
C LEU A 16 2.69 7.51 -1.27
N TYR A 17 2.10 6.33 -1.04
CA TYR A 17 2.65 5.29 -0.21
C TYR A 17 2.93 4.07 -1.08
N GLU A 18 4.08 3.43 -0.88
CA GLU A 18 4.44 2.22 -1.60
C GLU A 18 3.88 0.99 -0.90
N CYS A 19 3.20 0.12 -1.65
CA CYS A 19 2.70 -1.13 -1.11
C CYS A 19 3.80 -2.19 -1.01
N ASP A 20 3.99 -2.78 0.17
CA ASP A 20 5.05 -3.76 0.48
C ASP A 20 4.92 -5.07 -0.34
N TYR A 21 3.74 -5.32 -0.94
CA TYR A 21 3.42 -6.56 -1.65
C TYR A 21 3.49 -6.48 -3.17
N CYS A 22 3.12 -5.32 -3.70
CA CYS A 22 3.07 -5.11 -5.15
C CYS A 22 4.01 -4.01 -5.62
N GLN A 23 4.69 -3.36 -4.67
CA GLN A 23 5.63 -2.25 -4.88
C GLN A 23 5.03 -1.10 -5.69
N LYS A 24 3.69 -1.03 -5.76
CA LYS A 24 2.98 0.03 -6.45
C LYS A 24 2.83 1.23 -5.55
N LYS A 25 3.01 2.42 -6.12
CA LYS A 25 2.75 3.68 -5.45
C LYS A 25 1.24 3.97 -5.49
N VAL A 26 0.64 4.03 -4.32
CA VAL A 26 -0.79 4.23 -4.12
C VAL A 26 -1.06 5.47 -3.28
N CYS A 27 -2.13 6.20 -3.59
CA CYS A 27 -2.57 7.31 -2.77
C CYS A 27 -3.13 6.80 -1.43
N GLU A 28 -3.23 7.70 -0.45
CA GLU A 28 -3.79 7.40 0.87
C GLU A 28 -5.17 6.74 0.79
N ASN A 29 -6.02 7.19 -0.14
CA ASN A 29 -7.35 6.60 -0.34
C ASN A 29 -7.31 5.16 -0.90
N CYS A 30 -6.25 4.81 -1.63
CA CYS A 30 -6.04 3.47 -2.17
C CYS A 30 -5.30 2.52 -1.20
N LEU A 31 -4.70 3.09 -0.15
CA LEU A 31 -4.17 2.36 0.99
C LEU A 31 -5.34 1.76 1.78
N LYS A 32 -5.28 0.48 2.14
CA LYS A 32 -6.31 -0.13 3.00
C LYS A 32 -5.89 -0.15 4.45
N SER A 33 -4.65 -0.53 4.70
CA SER A 33 -4.13 -0.65 6.05
C SER A 33 -2.63 -0.37 6.03
N SER A 34 -2.13 0.09 7.16
CA SER A 34 -0.71 0.11 7.44
C SER A 34 -0.50 -0.56 8.80
N LYS A 35 0.59 -1.30 8.92
CA LYS A 35 1.01 -1.94 10.16
C LYS A 35 2.38 -1.39 10.49
N ARG A 36 2.68 -1.18 11.77
CA ARG A 36 4.05 -0.90 12.20
C ARG A 36 4.85 -2.21 12.12
N LYS A 37 6.08 -2.13 11.62
CA LYS A 37 7.08 -3.18 11.71
C LYS A 37 8.13 -2.76 12.75
N LYS A 38 8.99 -3.70 13.16
CA LYS A 38 10.14 -3.43 14.05
C LYS A 38 11.04 -2.31 13.50
N VAL A 39 11.15 -2.23 12.17
CA VAL A 39 11.76 -1.10 11.45
C VAL A 39 10.77 -0.62 10.40
N GLY A 40 10.29 0.62 10.55
CA GLY A 40 9.41 1.27 9.59
C GLY A 40 7.93 0.88 9.65
N LYS A 41 7.20 1.20 8.58
CA LYS A 41 5.77 0.90 8.41
C LYS A 41 5.59 0.09 7.14
N ARG A 42 4.80 -0.98 7.25
CA ARG A 42 4.31 -1.72 6.08
C ARG A 42 2.99 -1.14 5.62
N TYR A 43 2.82 -1.09 4.31
CA TYR A 43 1.63 -0.55 3.69
C TYR A 43 1.02 -1.61 2.78
N ILE A 44 -0.30 -1.78 2.84
CA ILE A 44 -1.02 -2.70 1.96
C ILE A 44 -2.10 -1.98 1.17
N CYS A 45 -2.09 -2.22 -0.14
CA CYS A 45 -3.04 -1.66 -1.08
C CYS A 45 -4.41 -2.37 -0.99
N LYS A 46 -5.51 -1.69 -1.36
CA LYS A 46 -6.86 -2.31 -1.39
C LYS A 46 -6.97 -3.57 -2.26
N SER A 47 -6.16 -3.73 -3.32
CA SER A 47 -6.19 -4.89 -4.23
C SER A 47 -5.46 -6.07 -3.60
N CYS A 48 -4.32 -5.76 -2.99
CA CYS A 48 -3.49 -6.67 -2.24
C CYS A 48 -4.24 -7.20 -1.01
N TRP A 49 -5.19 -6.42 -0.49
CA TRP A 49 -6.07 -6.85 0.58
C TRP A 49 -7.18 -7.81 0.13
N SER A 50 -7.68 -7.65 -1.11
CA SER A 50 -8.65 -8.58 -1.70
C SER A 50 -8.03 -9.94 -2.04
N ASP A 51 -6.72 -9.99 -2.15
CA ASP A 51 -5.93 -11.17 -2.45
C ASP A 51 -5.69 -11.97 -1.14
N LEU A 52 -6.26 -13.17 -1.07
CA LEU A 52 -6.30 -13.99 0.15
C LEU A 52 -4.90 -14.37 0.65
N GLU A 53 -3.97 -14.64 -0.26
CA GLU A 53 -2.59 -15.04 0.07
C GLU A 53 -1.83 -13.87 0.70
N LYS A 54 -1.90 -12.70 0.06
CA LYS A 54 -1.25 -11.46 0.56
C LYS A 54 -1.89 -10.99 1.86
N ARG A 55 -3.20 -11.15 2.03
CA ARG A 55 -3.91 -10.84 3.27
C ARG A 55 -3.49 -11.75 4.43
N LYS A 56 -3.34 -13.06 4.19
CA LYS A 56 -2.83 -14.02 5.19
C LYS A 56 -1.41 -13.65 5.60
N ALA A 57 -0.52 -13.40 4.63
CA ALA A 57 0.84 -12.93 4.91
C ALA A 57 0.85 -11.61 5.73
N TYR A 58 -0.08 -10.69 5.47
CA TYR A 58 -0.15 -9.41 6.20
C TYR A 58 -0.58 -9.58 7.65
N LYS A 59 -1.48 -10.55 7.89
CA LYS A 59 -1.99 -10.85 9.23
C LYS A 59 -1.06 -11.73 10.04
N SER A 60 -0.40 -12.69 9.40
CA SER A 60 0.44 -13.70 10.05
C SER A 60 1.77 -13.19 10.58
N GLU A 61 2.26 -12.05 10.06
CA GLU A 61 3.49 -11.43 10.54
C GLU A 61 3.16 -10.61 11.81
N ASN A 62 3.53 -11.18 12.97
CA ASN A 62 3.43 -10.63 14.32
C ASN A 62 4.77 -10.03 14.74
#